data_AF-A0A9X6TUI6-F1
#
_entry.id   AF-A0A9X6TUI6-F1
#
_cell.length_a   1.000
_cell.length_b   1.000
_cell.length_c   1.000
_cell.angle_alpha   90.00
_cell.angle_beta   90.00
_cell.angle_gamma   90.00
#
_symmetry.space_group_name_H-M   'P 1'
#
loop_
_entity.id
_entity.type
_entity.pdbx_description
1 polymer ?
#
loop_
_entity_poly.entity_id
_entity_poly.type
_entity_poly.pdbx_seq_one_letter_code
_entity_poly.pdbx_strand_id
1 'polypeptide(L)'
;MDSLTIQGNTYELNIVRQIERKKPNDRTIADTSLYKQFKTDIYTTYKQIRHICNPRACEKTTLETVKKSLREHWLEHYLNMTLTEAHIVIDYAELFFGLAIK
;
A
#
# COMPACT_ATOMS: atom_id res chain seq x y z
N MET A 1 -4.01 3.14 13.86
CA MET A 1 -4.98 2.57 12.92
C MET A 1 -4.78 1.07 12.92
N ASP A 2 -5.85 0.32 13.15
CA ASP A 2 -5.78 -1.13 13.43
C ASP A 2 -6.07 -1.97 12.18
N SER A 3 -6.82 -1.40 11.23
CA SER A 3 -7.13 -2.04 9.95
C SER A 3 -6.93 -1.10 8.75
N LEU A 4 -6.76 -1.68 7.57
CA LEU A 4 -6.65 -0.97 6.29
C LEU A 4 -7.57 -1.67 5.28
N THR A 5 -8.47 -0.91 4.64
CA THR A 5 -9.33 -1.45 3.58
C THR A 5 -8.84 -0.98 2.22
N ILE A 6 -8.44 -1.93 1.37
CA ILE A 6 -7.90 -1.67 0.02
C ILE A 6 -8.37 -2.76 -0.94
N GLN A 7 -8.65 -2.39 -2.19
CA GLN A 7 -9.12 -3.32 -3.23
C GLN A 7 -10.32 -4.20 -2.82
N GLY A 8 -11.19 -3.69 -1.92
CA GLY A 8 -12.33 -4.43 -1.39
C GLY A 8 -12.01 -5.40 -0.24
N ASN A 9 -10.75 -5.49 0.19
CA ASN A 9 -10.30 -6.34 1.29
C ASN A 9 -9.94 -5.50 2.52
N THR A 10 -10.34 -5.94 3.71
CA THR A 10 -9.95 -5.33 4.98
C THR A 10 -8.89 -6.17 5.67
N TYR A 11 -7.77 -5.54 6.00
CA TYR A 11 -6.62 -6.18 6.64
C TYR A 11 -6.41 -5.65 8.04
N GLU A 12 -6.31 -6.53 9.03
CA GLU A 12 -5.82 -6.17 10.35
C GLU A 12 -4.29 -6.02 10.31
N LEU A 13 -3.80 -4.80 10.52
CA LEU A 13 -2.37 -4.49 10.37
C LEU A 13 -1.52 -5.21 11.44
N ASN A 14 -2.10 -5.53 12.60
CA ASN A 14 -1.42 -6.32 13.62
C ASN A 14 -1.15 -7.76 13.13
N ILE A 15 -2.11 -8.39 12.44
CA ILE A 15 -1.95 -9.72 11.87
C ILE A 15 -0.85 -9.71 10.81
N VAL A 16 -0.86 -8.72 9.90
CA VAL A 16 0.18 -8.58 8.87
C VAL A 16 1.58 -8.45 9.50
N ARG A 17 1.73 -7.60 10.52
CA ARG A 17 3.00 -7.42 11.25
C ARG A 17 3.44 -8.70 11.97
N GLN A 18 2.51 -9.47 12.51
CA GLN A 18 2.82 -10.76 13.13
C GLN A 18 3.35 -11.75 12.09
N ILE A 19 2.70 -11.86 10.93
CA ILE A 19 3.15 -12.73 9.84
C ILE A 19 4.55 -12.32 9.34
N GLU A 20 4.80 -11.02 9.22
CA GLU A 20 6.10 -10.49 8.82
C GLU A 20 7.22 -10.93 9.78
N ARG A 21 6.97 -10.90 11.09
CA ARG A 21 7.93 -11.31 12.13
C ARG A 21 8.18 -12.81 12.22
N LYS A 22 7.27 -13.65 11.69
CA LYS A 22 7.46 -15.11 11.64
C LYS A 22 8.56 -15.47 10.65
N LYS A 23 9.37 -16.48 10.98
CA LYS A 23 10.28 -17.10 10.01
C LYS A 23 9.46 -17.76 8.89
N PRO A 24 10.01 -17.89 7.67
CA PRO A 24 9.29 -18.51 6.55
C PRO A 24 8.70 -19.88 6.87
N ASN A 25 9.42 -20.72 7.63
CA ASN A 25 8.96 -22.07 8.01
C ASN A 25 7.87 -22.07 9.09
N ASP A 26 7.69 -20.96 9.80
CA ASP A 26 6.67 -20.83 10.86
C ASP A 26 5.35 -20.23 10.32
N ARG A 27 5.33 -19.84 9.04
CA ARG A 27 4.15 -19.27 8.38
C ARG A 27 3.24 -20.40 7.91
N THR A 28 1.97 -20.29 8.25
CA THR A 28 0.96 -21.20 7.72
C THR A 28 0.72 -20.93 6.23
N ILE A 29 0.03 -21.85 5.55
CA ILE A 29 -0.45 -21.63 4.18
C ILE A 29 -1.36 -20.39 4.13
N ALA A 30 -2.22 -20.23 5.14
CA ALA A 30 -3.10 -19.07 5.28
C ALA A 30 -2.29 -17.76 5.46
N ASP A 31 -1.27 -17.75 6.32
CA ASP A 31 -0.38 -16.61 6.51
C ASP A 31 0.28 -16.19 5.19
N THR A 32 0.79 -17.17 4.45
CA THR A 32 1.47 -16.94 3.17
C THR A 32 0.50 -16.40 2.12
N SER A 33 -0.71 -16.96 2.03
CA SER A 33 -1.74 -16.50 1.09
C SER A 33 -2.20 -15.08 1.41
N LEU A 34 -2.49 -14.80 2.68
CA LEU A 34 -2.92 -13.49 3.15
C LEU A 34 -1.83 -12.45 2.86
N TYR A 35 -0.58 -12.75 3.23
CA TYR A 35 0.54 -11.83 3.02
C TYR A 35 0.83 -11.57 1.54
N LYS A 36 0.69 -12.60 0.69
CA LYS A 36 0.80 -12.46 -0.77
C LYS A 36 -0.30 -11.55 -1.33
N GLN A 37 -1.56 -11.78 -0.94
CA GLN A 37 -2.68 -10.95 -1.38
C GLN A 37 -2.52 -9.50 -0.91
N PHE A 38 -2.17 -9.30 0.37
CA PHE A 38 -1.90 -7.98 0.93
C PHE A 38 -0.82 -7.25 0.13
N LYS A 39 0.30 -7.91 -0.19
CA LYS A 39 1.37 -7.32 -1.01
C LYS A 39 0.89 -6.91 -2.42
N THR A 40 0.05 -7.73 -3.06
CA THR A 40 -0.55 -7.41 -4.37
C THR A 40 -1.48 -6.21 -4.28
N ASP A 41 -2.32 -6.15 -3.25
CA ASP A 41 -3.29 -5.07 -3.08
C ASP A 41 -2.62 -3.75 -2.72
N ILE A 42 -1.55 -3.79 -1.90
CA ILE A 42 -0.68 -2.64 -1.65
C ILE A 42 -0.09 -2.12 -2.96
N TYR A 43 0.46 -2.98 -3.81
CA TYR A 43 1.04 -2.56 -5.07
C TYR A 43 0.01 -1.92 -6.02
N THR A 44 -1.17 -2.53 -6.15
CA THR A 44 -2.25 -2.00 -6.99
C THR A 44 -2.73 -0.64 -6.49
N THR A 45 -2.96 -0.53 -5.19
CA THR A 45 -3.44 0.72 -4.56
C THR A 45 -2.37 1.82 -4.65
N TYR A 46 -1.10 1.48 -4.44
CA TYR A 46 0.01 2.42 -4.64
C TYR A 46 0.05 2.97 -6.07
N LYS A 47 -0.13 2.12 -7.09
CA LYS A 47 -0.17 2.58 -8.49
C LYS A 47 -1.32 3.53 -8.75
N GLN A 48 -2.49 3.28 -8.16
CA GLN A 48 -3.65 4.16 -8.27
C GLN A 48 -3.38 5.52 -7.61
N ILE A 49 -2.82 5.52 -6.39
CA ILE A 49 -2.38 6.74 -5.69
C ILE A 49 -1.39 7.52 -6.55
N ARG A 50 -0.35 6.86 -7.09
CA ARG A 50 0.63 7.48 -7.98
C ARG A 50 -0.04 8.11 -9.20
N HIS A 51 -1.01 7.42 -9.82
CA HIS A 51 -1.69 7.91 -11.01
C HIS A 51 -2.53 9.17 -10.73
N ILE A 52 -3.21 9.21 -9.58
CA ILE A 52 -4.00 10.38 -9.15
C ILE A 52 -3.08 11.56 -8.80
N CYS A 53 -1.95 11.30 -8.13
CA CYS A 53 -0.99 12.34 -7.75
C CYS A 53 -0.17 12.85 -8.94
N ASN A 54 0.12 12.02 -9.93
CA ASN A 54 0.79 12.40 -11.17
C ASN A 54 0.11 11.76 -12.40
N PRO A 55 -0.95 12.39 -12.94
CA PRO A 55 -1.62 11.90 -14.14
C PRO A 55 -0.73 11.93 -15.40
N ARG A 56 0.40 12.67 -15.38
CA ARG A 56 1.42 12.69 -16.45
C ARG A 56 2.50 11.64 -16.20
N ALA A 57 2.09 10.38 -16.05
CA ALA A 57 2.90 9.21 -15.69
C ALA A 57 4.15 8.92 -16.58
N CYS A 58 4.42 9.71 -17.61
CA CYS A 58 5.64 9.65 -18.42
C CYS A 58 6.89 10.20 -17.70
N GLU A 59 6.75 11.02 -16.66
CA GLU A 59 7.88 11.52 -15.88
C GLU A 59 8.16 10.64 -14.65
N LYS A 60 9.41 10.22 -14.47
CA LYS A 60 9.87 9.46 -13.29
C LYS A 60 9.48 10.22 -12.03
N THR A 61 8.50 9.72 -11.30
CA THR A 61 8.02 10.32 -10.05
C THR A 61 8.57 9.50 -8.90
N THR A 62 9.30 10.14 -7.99
CA THR A 62 9.82 9.47 -6.79
C THR A 62 8.71 9.30 -5.76
N LEU A 63 8.88 8.33 -4.86
CA LEU A 63 7.95 8.05 -3.77
C LEU A 63 7.75 9.27 -2.84
N GLU A 64 8.81 10.07 -2.66
CA GLU A 64 8.79 11.31 -1.89
C GLU A 64 7.89 12.39 -2.53
N THR A 65 7.94 12.54 -3.85
CA THR A 65 7.06 13.46 -4.58
C THR A 65 5.60 13.03 -4.47
N VAL A 66 5.33 11.72 -4.53
CA VAL A 66 3.97 11.19 -4.31
C VAL A 66 3.47 11.59 -2.93
N LYS A 67 4.24 11.36 -1.85
CA LYS A 67 3.87 11.76 -0.48
C LYS A 67 3.56 13.26 -0.37
N LYS A 68 4.36 14.13 -1.00
CA LYS A 68 4.17 15.60 -0.97
C LYS A 68 2.97 16.10 -1.79
N SER A 69 2.54 15.35 -2.81
CA SER A 69 1.44 15.73 -3.71
C SER A 69 0.08 15.15 -3.32
N LEU A 70 0.01 14.33 -2.27
CA LEU A 70 -1.27 13.83 -1.74
C LEU A 70 -2.13 15.01 -1.28
N ARG A 71 -3.31 15.16 -1.89
CA ARG A 71 -4.36 16.01 -1.32
C ARG A 71 -5.56 15.15 -0.99
N GLU A 72 -6.03 15.27 0.24
CA GLU A 72 -7.09 14.46 0.83
C GLU A 72 -8.34 14.39 -0.03
N HIS A 73 -8.79 15.53 -0.58
CA HIS A 73 -9.94 15.59 -1.50
C HIS A 73 -9.84 14.61 -2.70
N TRP A 74 -8.67 14.44 -3.31
CA TRP A 74 -8.50 13.52 -4.45
C TRP A 74 -8.50 12.05 -4.00
N LEU A 75 -7.97 11.76 -2.81
CA LEU A 75 -7.96 10.40 -2.27
C LEU A 75 -9.36 9.94 -1.88
N GLU A 76 -10.12 10.81 -1.22
CA GLU A 76 -11.52 10.53 -0.88
C GLU A 76 -12.36 10.36 -2.15
N HIS A 77 -12.22 11.26 -3.13
CA HIS A 77 -13.07 11.24 -4.32
C HIS A 77 -12.80 10.03 -5.23
N TYR A 78 -11.54 9.64 -5.41
CA TYR A 78 -11.16 8.60 -6.38
C TYR A 78 -10.90 7.23 -5.76
N LEU A 79 -10.51 7.17 -4.48
CA LEU A 79 -10.13 5.92 -3.80
C LEU A 79 -10.94 5.65 -2.53
N ASN A 80 -11.83 6.57 -2.13
CA ASN A 80 -12.54 6.49 -0.85
C ASN A 80 -11.58 6.20 0.32
N MET A 81 -10.46 6.93 0.33
CA MET A 81 -9.32 6.68 1.21
C MET A 81 -8.90 7.97 1.91
N THR A 82 -8.58 7.87 3.19
CA THR A 82 -8.02 8.96 3.99
C THR A 82 -6.53 9.18 3.71
N LEU A 83 -6.01 10.36 4.05
CA LEU A 83 -4.57 10.62 3.94
C LEU A 83 -3.72 9.63 4.76
N THR A 84 -4.20 9.22 5.94
CA THR A 84 -3.52 8.24 6.79
C THR A 84 -3.42 6.87 6.13
N GLU A 85 -4.50 6.38 5.52
CA GLU A 85 -4.48 5.11 4.80
C GLU A 85 -3.55 5.15 3.58
N ALA A 86 -3.53 6.27 2.85
CA ALA A 86 -2.61 6.44 1.73
C ALA A 86 -1.14 6.41 2.16
N HIS A 87 -0.79 7.04 3.29
CA HIS A 87 0.56 6.94 3.85
C HIS A 87 0.93 5.51 4.23
N ILE A 88 0.01 4.76 4.87
CA ILE A 88 0.24 3.35 5.21
C ILE A 88 0.50 2.53 3.94
N VAL A 89 -0.29 2.72 2.88
CA VAL A 89 -0.10 2.04 1.60
C VAL A 89 1.29 2.34 1.02
N ILE A 90 1.71 3.61 1.04
CA ILE A 90 3.00 4.02 0.51
C ILE A 90 4.15 3.43 1.35
N ASP A 91 4.06 3.45 2.68
CA ASP A 91 5.10 2.90 3.56
C ASP A 91 5.26 1.38 3.36
N TYR A 92 4.15 0.65 3.21
CA TYR A 92 4.22 -0.78 2.87
C TYR A 92 4.74 -1.02 1.45
N ALA A 93 4.42 -0.16 0.48
CA ALA A 93 4.97 -0.28 -0.86
C ALA A 93 6.51 -0.08 -0.86
N GLU A 94 7.00 0.89 -0.10
CA GLU A 94 8.43 1.11 0.11
C GLU A 94 9.09 -0.11 0.80
N LEU A 95 8.47 -0.65 1.85
CA LEU A 95 8.96 -1.84 2.54
C LEU A 95 9.03 -3.08 1.63
N PHE A 96 8.03 -3.29 0.77
CA PHE A 96 7.91 -4.51 -0.03
C PHE A 96 8.66 -4.47 -1.36
N PHE A 97 8.90 -3.29 -1.91
CA PHE A 97 9.43 -3.10 -3.26
C PHE A 97 10.63 -2.13 -3.32
N GLY A 98 10.95 -1.43 -2.23
CA GLY A 98 12.03 -0.45 -2.15
C GLY A 98 11.83 0.78 -3.06
N LEU A 99 12.91 1.54 -3.27
CA LEU A 99 12.97 2.66 -4.23
C LEU A 99 12.79 2.22 -5.70
N ALA A 100 12.61 0.93 -5.97
CA ALA A 100 12.60 0.33 -7.30
C ALA A 100 11.21 0.26 -7.95
N ILE A 101 10.24 1.03 -7.47
CA ILE A 101 8.97 1.18 -8.20
C ILE A 101 9.21 2.10 -9.42
N LYS A 102 9.75 1.52 -10.49
CA LYS A 102 9.88 2.14 -11.82
C LYS A 102 8.50 2.25 -12.48
#